data_AF-A0A2H0B397-F1
#
_entry.id   AF-A0A2H0B397-F1
#
_cell.length_a   1.000
_cell.length_b   1.000
_cell.length_c   1.000
_cell.angle_alpha   90.00
_cell.angle_beta   90.00
_cell.angle_gamma   90.00
#
_symmetry.space_group_name_H-M   'P 1'
#
loop_
_entity.id
_entity.type
_entity.pdbx_description
1 polymer ?
#
loop_
_entity_poly.entity_id
_entity_poly.type
_entity_poly.pdbx_seq_one_letter_code
_entity_poly.pdbx_strand_id
1 'polypeptide(L)'
;MMKIETVWCQLLYNILEKGETHFQQQILAKKLALSLSTVNHALKNLREMGAVQIGGRGGQVIDYEKILMHWANHRHLTQDIVWRQKLAGPVLEIEGLLPPGSILGAYSAVRHWFGEPPADYSTV
;
A
#
# COMPACT_ATOMS: atom_id res chain seq x y z
N MET A 1 -0.67 -6.42 8.62
CA MET A 1 -1.66 -6.23 7.52
C MET A 1 -2.72 -7.35 7.49
N MET A 2 -4.00 -6.98 7.40
CA MET A 2 -5.15 -7.90 7.29
C MET A 2 -5.28 -8.52 5.89
N LYS A 3 -5.96 -9.68 5.79
CA LYS A 3 -6.21 -10.38 4.51
C LYS A 3 -7.04 -9.57 3.50
N ILE A 4 -7.88 -8.65 3.97
CA ILE A 4 -8.66 -7.79 3.05
C ILE A 4 -7.79 -6.68 2.45
N GLU A 5 -6.82 -6.18 3.22
CA GLU A 5 -5.91 -5.13 2.78
C GLU A 5 -4.99 -5.62 1.66
N THR A 6 -4.58 -6.91 1.66
CA THR A 6 -3.79 -7.48 0.56
C THR A 6 -4.52 -7.41 -0.77
N VAL A 7 -5.86 -7.50 -0.78
CA VAL A 7 -6.68 -7.33 -1.98
C VAL A 7 -6.61 -5.89 -2.47
N TRP A 8 -6.76 -4.91 -1.57
CA TRP A 8 -6.67 -3.49 -1.90
C TRP A 8 -5.28 -3.11 -2.43
N CYS A 9 -4.22 -3.55 -1.74
CA CYS A 9 -2.83 -3.37 -2.19
C CYS A 9 -2.61 -3.97 -3.57
N GLN A 10 -3.14 -5.17 -3.84
CA GLN A 10 -2.96 -5.81 -5.12
C GLN A 10 -3.68 -5.07 -6.27
N LEU A 11 -4.86 -4.52 -6.00
CA LEU A 11 -5.58 -3.67 -6.96
C LEU A 11 -4.82 -2.38 -7.24
N LEU A 12 -4.33 -1.71 -6.18
CA LEU A 12 -3.51 -0.51 -6.31
C LEU A 12 -2.23 -0.78 -7.10
N TYR A 13 -1.51 -1.86 -6.79
CA TYR A 13 -0.31 -2.27 -7.51
C TYR A 13 -0.61 -2.53 -9.00
N ASN A 14 -1.68 -3.24 -9.31
CA ASN A 14 -2.06 -3.50 -10.71
C ASN A 14 -2.29 -2.21 -11.49
N ILE A 15 -2.87 -1.18 -10.87
CA ILE A 15 -3.16 0.08 -11.55
C ILE A 15 -1.92 0.97 -11.62
N LEU A 16 -1.28 1.22 -10.48
CA LEU A 16 -0.18 2.17 -10.36
C LEU A 16 1.08 1.68 -11.09
N GLU A 17 1.36 0.37 -11.03
CA GLU A 17 2.57 -0.19 -11.62
C GLU A 17 2.35 -0.80 -13.01
N LYS A 18 1.12 -1.25 -13.32
CA LYS A 18 0.84 -1.94 -14.60
C LYS A 18 -0.22 -1.28 -15.48
N GLY A 19 -0.94 -0.27 -14.98
CA GLY A 19 -2.08 0.33 -15.70
C GLY A 19 -3.26 -0.63 -15.88
N GLU A 20 -3.31 -1.75 -15.16
CA GLU A 20 -4.37 -2.76 -15.27
C GLU A 20 -5.59 -2.37 -14.45
N THR A 21 -6.65 -1.89 -15.10
CA THR A 21 -7.90 -1.50 -14.43
C THR A 21 -8.88 -2.65 -14.23
N HIS A 22 -8.76 -3.73 -15.01
CA HIS A 22 -9.68 -4.87 -14.97
C HIS A 22 -9.12 -6.01 -14.12
N PHE A 23 -10.01 -6.72 -13.43
CA PHE A 23 -9.64 -7.86 -12.60
C PHE A 23 -10.73 -8.93 -12.57
N GLN A 24 -10.35 -10.15 -12.20
CA GLN A 24 -11.28 -11.23 -11.90
C GLN A 24 -11.10 -11.66 -10.44
N GLN A 25 -12.20 -11.77 -9.70
CA GLN A 25 -12.17 -12.13 -8.28
C GLN A 25 -11.55 -13.52 -8.06
N GLN A 26 -11.78 -14.46 -8.97
CA GLN A 26 -11.17 -15.80 -8.92
C GLN A 26 -9.66 -15.77 -9.11
N ILE A 27 -9.17 -14.94 -10.04
CA ILE A 27 -7.72 -14.76 -10.26
C ILE A 27 -7.09 -14.10 -9.05
N LEU A 28 -7.71 -13.06 -8.49
CA LEU A 28 -7.25 -12.42 -7.26
C LEU A 28 -7.20 -13.40 -6.09
N ALA A 29 -8.25 -14.20 -5.90
CA ALA A 29 -8.32 -15.21 -4.85
C ALA A 29 -7.17 -16.22 -4.97
N LYS A 30 -6.94 -16.76 -6.19
CA LYS A 30 -5.85 -17.70 -6.45
C LYS A 30 -4.48 -17.06 -6.24
N LYS A 31 -4.26 -15.86 -6.78
CA LYS A 31 -2.98 -15.13 -6.69
C LYS A 31 -2.61 -14.81 -5.24
N LEU A 32 -3.59 -14.43 -4.43
CA LEU A 32 -3.37 -14.03 -3.04
C LEU A 32 -3.52 -15.19 -2.04
N ALA A 33 -3.77 -16.41 -2.53
CA ALA A 33 -4.10 -17.58 -1.70
C ALA A 33 -5.23 -17.31 -0.68
N LEU A 34 -6.28 -16.61 -1.13
CA LEU A 34 -7.46 -16.24 -0.34
C LEU A 34 -8.69 -17.00 -0.83
N SER A 35 -9.70 -17.14 0.03
CA SER A 35 -11.02 -17.60 -0.40
C SER A 35 -11.71 -16.54 -1.26
N LEU A 36 -12.57 -16.99 -2.19
CA LEU A 36 -13.39 -16.08 -2.99
C LEU A 36 -14.30 -15.20 -2.12
N SER A 37 -14.80 -15.74 -1.00
CA SER A 37 -15.58 -14.98 -0.01
C SER A 37 -14.80 -13.83 0.61
N THR A 38 -13.51 -14.02 0.93
CA THR A 38 -12.65 -12.97 1.49
C THR A 38 -12.41 -11.87 0.47
N VAL A 39 -12.15 -12.23 -0.80
CA VAL A 39 -12.01 -11.26 -1.90
C VAL A 39 -13.30 -10.47 -2.10
N ASN A 40 -14.45 -11.14 -2.17
CA ASN A 40 -15.74 -10.47 -2.31
C ASN A 40 -16.06 -9.56 -1.11
N HIS A 41 -15.68 -9.97 0.09
CA HIS A 41 -15.82 -9.14 1.29
C HIS A 41 -14.94 -7.89 1.22
N ALA A 42 -13.68 -8.01 0.80
CA ALA A 42 -12.77 -6.88 0.62
C ALA A 42 -13.27 -5.89 -0.44
N LEU A 43 -13.96 -6.37 -1.48
CA LEU A 43 -14.53 -5.54 -2.55
C LEU A 43 -15.84 -4.84 -2.15
N LYS A 44 -16.51 -5.28 -1.07
CA LYS A 44 -17.82 -4.73 -0.67
C LYS A 44 -17.74 -3.23 -0.41
N ASN A 45 -16.82 -2.80 0.45
CA ASN A 45 -16.62 -1.38 0.78
C ASN A 45 -16.23 -0.58 -0.47
N LEU A 46 -15.32 -1.12 -1.28
CA LEU A 46 -14.85 -0.46 -2.50
C LEU A 46 -15.99 -0.23 -3.51
N ARG A 47 -16.94 -1.17 -3.59
CA ARG A 47 -18.13 -1.03 -4.43
C ARG A 47 -19.08 0.04 -3.88
N GLU A 48 -19.32 0.04 -2.57
CA GLU A 48 -20.21 1.00 -1.91
C GLU A 48 -19.72 2.45 -2.06
N MET A 49 -18.41 2.68 -2.06
CA MET A 49 -17.81 4.00 -2.33
C MET A 49 -17.64 4.34 -3.82
N GLY A 50 -18.04 3.45 -4.72
CA GLY A 50 -17.89 3.62 -6.17
C GLY A 50 -16.45 3.58 -6.67
N ALA A 51 -15.53 2.98 -5.91
CA ALA A 51 -14.13 2.79 -6.34
C ALA A 51 -13.97 1.64 -7.34
N VAL A 52 -14.86 0.64 -7.27
CA VAL A 52 -14.89 -0.49 -8.21
C VAL A 52 -16.30 -0.75 -8.72
N GLN A 53 -16.39 -1.22 -9.95
CA GLN A 53 -17.61 -1.75 -10.55
C GLN A 53 -17.47 -3.26 -10.74
N ILE A 54 -18.51 -4.03 -10.42
CA ILE A 54 -18.56 -5.47 -10.63
C ILE A 54 -19.63 -5.76 -11.67
N GLY A 55 -19.27 -6.48 -12.74
CA GLY A 55 -20.17 -6.92 -13.80
C GLY A 55 -20.03 -8.42 -14.10
N GLY A 56 -20.76 -8.91 -15.10
CA GLY A 56 -20.78 -10.33 -15.45
C GLY A 56 -19.44 -10.89 -15.95
N ARG A 57 -18.49 -10.04 -16.37
CA ARG A 57 -17.17 -10.44 -16.88
C ARG A 57 -16.02 -10.23 -15.88
N GLY A 58 -16.33 -9.84 -14.64
CA GLY A 58 -15.34 -9.52 -13.61
C GLY A 58 -15.55 -8.13 -13.01
N GLY A 59 -14.49 -7.54 -12.47
CA GLY A 59 -14.49 -6.21 -11.90
C GLY A 59 -13.59 -5.24 -12.65
N GLN A 60 -13.89 -3.96 -12.49
CA GLN A 60 -13.07 -2.86 -12.97
C GLN A 60 -12.87 -1.86 -11.83
N VAL A 61 -11.64 -1.37 -11.66
CA VAL A 61 -11.38 -0.24 -10.79
C VAL A 61 -11.69 1.04 -11.55
N ILE A 62 -12.57 1.85 -10.98
CA ILE A 62 -13.07 3.11 -11.54
C ILE A 62 -12.26 4.28 -10.97
N ASP A 63 -11.88 4.19 -9.71
CA ASP A 63 -11.23 5.27 -8.97
C ASP A 63 -10.24 4.65 -7.98
N TYR A 64 -8.95 4.62 -8.35
CA TYR A 64 -7.90 4.04 -7.53
C TYR A 64 -7.54 4.94 -6.35
N GLU A 65 -7.77 6.25 -6.45
CA GLU A 65 -7.48 7.21 -5.37
C GLU A 65 -8.39 6.95 -4.18
N LYS A 66 -9.68 6.64 -4.41
CA LYS A 66 -10.58 6.19 -3.33
C LYS A 66 -10.10 4.91 -2.66
N ILE A 67 -9.57 3.94 -3.41
CA ILE A 67 -9.00 2.71 -2.83
C ILE A 67 -7.79 3.07 -1.97
N LEU A 68 -6.90 3.92 -2.48
CA LEU A 68 -5.69 4.34 -1.78
C LEU A 68 -6.03 5.06 -0.48
N MET A 69 -6.95 6.02 -0.53
CA MET A 69 -7.41 6.77 0.63
C MET A 69 -8.15 5.88 1.62
N HIS A 70 -8.97 4.93 1.16
CA HIS A 70 -9.62 3.96 2.04
C HIS A 70 -8.58 3.11 2.76
N TRP A 71 -7.61 2.56 2.03
CA TRP A 71 -6.57 1.75 2.62
C TRP A 71 -5.72 2.55 3.62
N ALA A 72 -5.31 3.77 3.26
CA ALA A 72 -4.55 4.64 4.14
C ALA A 72 -5.26 4.91 5.49
N ASN A 73 -6.59 5.04 5.48
CA ASN A 73 -7.38 5.24 6.70
C ASN A 73 -7.54 3.97 7.56
N HIS A 74 -7.49 2.78 6.94
CA HIS A 74 -7.58 1.51 7.68
C HIS A 74 -6.22 0.94 8.09
N ARG A 75 -5.14 1.43 7.50
CA ARG A 75 -3.82 0.84 7.65
C ARG A 75 -3.15 1.26 8.96
N HIS A 76 -2.92 0.30 9.85
CA HIS A 76 -2.14 0.52 11.07
C HIS A 76 -0.68 0.11 10.87
N LEU A 77 0.17 1.04 10.42
CA LEU A 77 1.61 0.78 10.19
C LEU A 77 2.36 0.31 11.44
N THR A 78 1.91 0.72 12.63
CA THR A 78 2.50 0.31 13.90
C THR A 78 2.47 -1.20 14.12
N GLN A 79 1.47 -1.90 13.57
CA GLN A 79 1.34 -3.35 13.70
C GLN A 79 2.35 -4.12 12.84
N ASP A 80 2.99 -3.46 11.87
CA ASP A 80 3.95 -4.09 10.97
C ASP A 80 5.41 -3.84 11.40
N ILE A 81 5.60 -3.06 12.47
CA ILE A 81 6.92 -2.82 13.05
C ILE A 81 7.33 -4.05 13.86
N VAL A 82 8.25 -4.84 13.30
CA VAL A 82 8.85 -6.00 14.00
C VAL A 82 9.85 -5.55 15.07
N TRP A 83 10.55 -4.44 14.82
CA TRP A 83 11.60 -3.93 15.69
C TRP A 83 11.65 -2.40 15.62
N ARG A 84 11.86 -1.75 16.77
CA ARG A 84 12.05 -0.30 16.87
C ARG A 84 13.25 0.00 17.74
N GLN A 85 14.16 0.83 17.24
CA GLN A 85 15.32 1.29 17.98
C GLN A 85 15.49 2.79 17.80
N LYS A 86 15.90 3.48 18.87
CA LYS A 86 16.39 4.85 18.79
C LYS A 86 17.88 4.79 18.53
N LEU A 87 18.31 5.40 17.44
CA LEU A 87 19.73 5.55 17.10
C LEU A 87 20.16 6.98 17.45
N ALA A 88 21.37 7.11 17.99
CA ALA A 88 21.98 8.42 18.23
C ALA A 88 22.84 8.79 17.01
N GLY A 89 22.75 10.05 16.58
CA GLY A 89 23.57 10.59 15.50
C GLY A 89 22.74 11.20 14.36
N PRO A 90 23.41 11.84 13.38
CA PRO A 90 22.77 12.43 12.22
C PRO A 90 22.10 11.38 11.33
N VAL A 91 20.94 11.71 10.77
CA VAL A 91 20.16 10.81 9.88
C VAL A 91 20.99 10.30 8.70
N LEU A 92 21.82 11.15 8.10
CA LEU A 92 22.67 10.78 6.96
C LEU A 92 23.74 9.73 7.32
N GLU A 93 24.32 9.81 8.51
CA GLU A 93 25.30 8.83 8.98
C GLU A 93 24.63 7.48 9.26
N ILE A 94 23.46 7.52 9.91
CA ILE A 94 22.65 6.32 10.17
C ILE A 94 22.26 5.63 8.87
N GLU A 95 21.80 6.37 7.86
CA GLU A 95 21.45 5.83 6.55
C GLU A 95 22.65 5.19 5.85
N GLY A 96 23.85 5.78 5.98
CA GLY A 96 25.08 5.24 5.41
C GLY A 96 25.58 3.93 6.07
N LEU A 97 25.10 3.62 7.27
CA LEU A 97 25.41 2.39 8.00
C LEU A 97 24.40 1.26 7.74
N LEU A 98 23.31 1.54 7.02
CA LEU A 98 22.29 0.53 6.77
C LEU A 98 22.87 -0.64 5.93
N PRO A 99 22.49 -1.89 6.25
CA PRO A 99 22.91 -3.05 5.47
C PRO A 99 22.56 -2.89 3.97
N PRO A 100 23.41 -3.41 3.06
CA PRO A 100 23.09 -3.42 1.63
C PRO A 100 21.74 -4.08 1.36
N GLY A 101 20.93 -3.45 0.51
CA GLY A 101 19.56 -3.90 0.20
C GLY A 101 18.48 -3.41 1.18
N SER A 102 18.83 -2.58 2.16
CA SER A 102 17.84 -1.88 2.98
C SER A 102 16.99 -0.95 2.12
N ILE A 103 15.66 -1.01 2.30
CA ILE A 103 14.72 -0.12 1.63
C ILE A 103 14.43 1.05 2.57
N LEU A 104 14.80 2.25 2.14
CA LEU A 104 14.46 3.48 2.85
C LEU A 104 12.95 3.73 2.78
N GLY A 105 12.37 4.14 3.91
CA GLY A 105 10.96 4.52 4.02
C GLY A 105 10.80 5.95 4.54
N ALA A 106 9.55 6.44 4.56
CA ALA A 106 9.17 7.73 5.14
C ALA A 106 10.07 8.90 4.68
N TYR A 107 10.62 9.67 5.63
CA TYR A 107 11.47 10.83 5.36
C TYR A 107 12.61 10.53 4.39
N SER A 108 13.36 9.45 4.66
CA SER A 108 14.53 9.06 3.87
C SER A 108 14.16 8.68 2.44
N ALA A 109 13.02 7.99 2.25
CA ALA A 109 12.52 7.63 0.93
C ALA A 109 12.15 8.87 0.11
N VAL A 110 11.40 9.81 0.71
CA VAL A 110 10.98 11.03 0.00
C VAL A 110 12.19 11.86 -0.39
N ARG A 111 13.11 12.10 0.55
CA ARG A 111 14.35 12.83 0.25
C ARG A 111 15.14 12.17 -0.87
N HIS A 112 15.22 10.85 -0.88
CA HIS A 112 15.96 10.11 -1.89
C HIS A 112 15.31 10.20 -3.29
N TRP A 113 13.98 10.10 -3.38
CA TRP A 113 13.27 10.07 -4.66
C TRP A 113 12.96 11.44 -5.24
N PHE A 114 12.70 12.43 -4.39
CA PHE A 114 12.27 13.77 -4.79
C PHE A 114 13.38 14.81 -4.66
N GLY A 115 14.53 14.47 -4.07
CA GLY A 115 15.68 15.36 -3.90
C GLY A 115 15.49 16.45 -2.84
N GLU A 116 14.33 16.49 -2.19
CA GLU A 116 13.97 17.45 -1.15
C GLU A 116 13.34 16.76 0.06
N PRO A 117 13.58 17.27 1.29
CA PRO A 117 12.95 16.70 2.47
C PRO A 117 11.43 16.96 2.46
N PRO A 118 10.59 15.98 2.86
CA PRO A 118 9.13 16.14 2.89
C PRO A 118 8.64 17.21 3.88
N ALA A 119 9.45 17.54 4.88
CA ALA A 119 9.23 18.65 5.80
C ALA A 119 10.56 19.05 6.44
N ASP A 120 10.70 20.33 6.77
CA ASP A 120 11.87 20.87 7.46
C ASP A 120 11.74 20.60 8.96
N TYR A 121 12.27 19.46 9.42
CA TYR A 121 12.21 19.05 10.81
C TYR A 121 13.28 19.70 11.70
N SER A 122 13.94 20.79 11.24
CA SER A 122 14.95 21.53 12.00
C SER A 122 14.43 22.15 13.32
N THR A 123 13.13 22.04 13.63
CA THR A 123 12.48 22.65 14.81
C THR A 123 11.86 21.63 15.80
N VAL A 124 12.16 20.32 15.72
CA VAL A 124 11.56 19.31 16.63
C VAL A 124 12.61 18.52 17.41
#